data_AF-A0A7W7ILF2-F1
#
_entry.id   AF-A0A7W7ILF2-F1
#
_cell.length_a   1.000
_cell.length_b   1.000
_cell.length_c   1.000
_cell.angle_alpha   90.00
_cell.angle_beta   90.00
_cell.angle_gamma   90.00
#
_symmetry.space_group_name_H-M   'P 1'
#
loop_
_entity.id
_entity.type
_entity.pdbx_description
1 polymer ?
#
loop_
_entity_poly.entity_id
_entity_poly.type
_entity_poly.pdbx_seq_one_letter_code
_entity_poly.pdbx_strand_id
1 'polypeptide(L)' 'MLNRKPILERAFELAASGQFRIPSHVRKALLKEGYTQSDVFTLEGKATAAQLRERCTGSFEDRPSDRL' A
#
# COMPACT_ATOMS: atom_id res chain seq x y z
N MET A 1 -5.12 16.00 -17.79
CA MET A 1 -4.19 14.98 -17.29
C MET A 1 -4.62 14.64 -15.87
N LEU A 2 -4.92 13.37 -15.56
CA LEU A 2 -5.24 12.96 -14.19
C LEU A 2 -4.01 13.25 -13.32
N ASN A 3 -4.14 14.18 -12.37
CA ASN A 3 -3.10 14.55 -11.42
C ASN A 3 -2.90 13.41 -10.41
N ARG A 4 -2.37 12.28 -10.87
CA ARG A 4 -2.17 11.07 -10.07
C ARG A 4 -1.05 11.30 -9.07
N LYS A 5 -1.29 10.90 -7.83
CA LYS A 5 -0.27 10.93 -6.78
C LYS A 5 0.91 10.03 -7.17
N PRO A 6 2.15 10.41 -6.79
CA PRO A 6 3.30 9.53 -6.86
C PRO A 6 2.99 8.17 -6.21
N ILE A 7 3.41 7.07 -6.85
CA ILE A 7 3.02 5.73 -6.40
C ILE A 7 3.44 5.43 -4.95
N LEU A 8 4.59 5.93 -4.51
CA LEU A 8 5.07 5.74 -3.13
C LEU A 8 4.11 6.35 -2.12
N GLU A 9 3.68 7.59 -2.37
CA GLU A 9 2.72 8.29 -1.52
C GLU A 9 1.40 7.50 -1.45
N ARG A 10 0.88 7.09 -2.62
CA ARG A 10 -0.38 6.34 -2.67
C ARG A 10 -0.28 4.96 -2.02
N ALA A 11 0.84 4.26 -2.21
CA ALA A 11 1.07 2.96 -1.58
C ALA A 11 1.13 3.06 -0.06
N PHE A 12 1.72 4.12 0.49
CA PHE A 12 1.77 4.34 1.93
C PHE A 12 0.41 4.74 2.50
N GLU A 13 -0.39 5.54 1.79
CA GLU A 13 -1.79 5.80 2.18
C GLU A 13 -2.62 4.53 2.26
N LEU A 14 -2.52 3.67 1.24
CA LEU A 14 -3.23 2.40 1.22
C LEU A 14 -2.75 1.48 2.36
N ALA A 15 -1.44 1.39 2.60
CA ALA A 15 -0.91 0.63 3.73
C ALA A 15 -1.39 1.19 5.08
N ALA A 16 -1.41 2.51 5.25
CA ALA A 16 -1.84 3.20 6.46
C ALA A 16 -3.37 3.15 6.70
N SER A 17 -4.15 2.85 5.66
CA SER A 17 -5.62 2.75 5.77
C SER A 17 -6.11 1.61 6.66
N GLY A 18 -5.23 0.67 7.05
CA GLY A 18 -5.60 -0.53 7.80
C GLY A 18 -6.46 -1.52 6.99
N GLN A 19 -6.65 -1.29 5.68
CA GLN A 19 -7.39 -2.20 4.80
C GLN A 19 -6.53 -3.36 4.29
N PHE A 20 -5.20 -3.19 4.24
CA PHE A 20 -4.29 -4.17 3.67
C PHE A 20 -3.25 -4.62 4.68
N ARG A 21 -3.26 -5.92 4.99
CA ARG A 21 -2.29 -6.54 5.91
C ARG A 21 -0.98 -6.96 5.25
N ILE A 22 -0.93 -7.00 3.91
CA ILE A 22 0.21 -7.50 3.14
C ILE A 22 0.49 -6.56 1.95
N PRO A 23 1.77 -6.20 1.68
CA PRO A 23 2.14 -5.31 0.58
C PRO A 23 1.67 -5.78 -0.81
N SER A 24 1.52 -7.09 -1.03
CA SER A 24 1.01 -7.62 -2.31
C SER A 24 -0.44 -7.20 -2.59
N HIS A 25 -1.27 -7.01 -1.56
CA HIS A 25 -2.63 -6.49 -1.72
C HIS A 25 -2.64 -5.00 -2.07
N VAL A 26 -1.72 -4.22 -1.49
CA VAL A 26 -1.52 -2.81 -1.87
C VAL A 26 -1.13 -2.70 -3.35
N ARG A 27 -0.20 -3.54 -3.84
CA ARG A 27 0.16 -3.56 -5.26
C ARG A 27 -1.03 -3.90 -6.17
N LYS A 28 -1.85 -4.88 -5.80
CA LYS A 28 -3.08 -5.23 -6.53
C LYS A 28 -4.08 -4.07 -6.56
N ALA A 29 -4.21 -3.33 -5.46
CA ALA A 29 -5.09 -2.15 -5.41
C ALA A 29 -4.59 -1.03 -6.33
N LEU A 30 -3.28 -0.75 -6.34
CA LEU A 30 -2.67 0.25 -7.23
C LEU A 30 -2.86 -0.10 -8.72
N LEU A 31 -2.70 -1.37 -9.09
CA LEU A 31 -2.99 -1.81 -10.46
C LEU A 31 -4.47 -1.56 -10.85
N LYS A 32 -5.40 -1.77 -9.91
CA LYS A 32 -6.84 -1.47 -10.13
C LYS A 32 -7.12 0.04 -10.21
N GLU A 33 -6.36 0.88 -9.50
CA GLU A 33 -6.39 2.35 -9.62
C GLU A 33 -5.73 2.84 -10.93
N GLY A 34 -5.12 1.94 -11.69
CA GLY A 34 -4.54 2.18 -13.00
C GLY A 34 -3.09 2.63 -12.97
N TYR A 35 -2.37 2.41 -11.87
CA TYR A 35 -0.90 2.45 -11.87
C TYR A 35 -0.36 1.31 -12.75
N THR A 36 0.76 1.55 -13.41
CA THR A 36 1.37 0.60 -14.34
C THR A 36 2.14 -0.49 -13.60
N GLN A 37 2.40 -1.60 -14.28
CA GLN A 37 3.26 -2.67 -13.75
C GLN A 37 4.67 -2.16 -13.40
N SER A 38 5.22 -1.24 -14.21
CA SER A 38 6.49 -0.57 -13.93
C SER A 38 6.44 0.25 -12.66
N ASP A 39 5.33 0.94 -12.38
CA ASP A 39 5.18 1.69 -11.14
C ASP A 39 5.20 0.74 -9.94
N VAL A 40 4.37 -0.31 -9.93
CA VAL A 40 4.34 -1.23 -8.77
C VAL A 40 5.65 -1.99 -8.57
N PHE A 41 6.48 -2.17 -9.61
CA PHE A 41 7.80 -2.77 -9.48
C PHE A 41 8.75 -1.91 -8.64
N THR A 42 8.59 -0.58 -8.63
CA THR A 42 9.39 0.31 -7.77
C THR A 42 9.13 0.09 -6.28
N LEU A 43 8.01 -0.57 -5.94
CA LEU A 43 7.65 -0.92 -4.55
C LEU A 43 8.32 -2.21 -4.07
N GLU A 44 8.96 -2.98 -4.94
CA GLU A 44 9.61 -4.26 -4.60
C GLU A 44 11.06 -4.09 -4.12
N GLY A 45 11.61 -2.87 -4.22
CA GLY A 45 12.92 -2.54 -3.64
C GLY A 45 12.95 -2.83 -2.14
N LYS A 46 14.06 -3.45 -1.66
CA LYS A 46 14.18 -3.97 -0.28
C LYS A 46 13.74 -2.96 0.80
N ALA A 47 14.18 -1.71 0.70
CA ALA A 47 13.83 -0.66 1.65
C ALA A 47 12.33 -0.29 1.58
N THR A 48 11.81 -0.05 0.38
CA THR A 48 10.40 0.30 0.16
C THR A 48 9.47 -0.81 0.63
N ALA A 49 9.80 -2.07 0.31
CA ALA A 49 9.03 -3.24 0.72
C ALA A 49 9.02 -3.42 2.25
N ALA A 50 10.14 -3.15 2.93
CA ALA A 50 10.22 -3.18 4.39
C ALA A 50 9.30 -2.13 5.02
N GLN A 51 9.36 -0.88 4.54
CA GLN A 51 8.50 0.19 5.05
C GLN A 51 7.01 -0.07 4.77
N LEU A 52 6.67 -0.59 3.59
CA LEU A 52 5.30 -0.97 3.26
C LEU A 52 4.78 -2.06 4.19
N ARG A 53 5.61 -3.05 4.51
CA ARG A 53 5.24 -4.15 5.41
C ARG A 53 5.01 -3.66 6.83
N GLU A 54 5.89 -2.79 7.34
CA GLU A 54 5.75 -2.18 8.66
C GLU A 54 4.41 -1.43 8.77
N ARG A 55 4.10 -0.57 7.80
CA ARG A 55 2.83 0.17 7.77
C ARG A 55 1.60 -0.73 7.66
N CYS A 56 1.65 -1.75 6.79
CA CYS A 56 0.55 -2.73 6.68
C CYS A 56 0.31 -3.50 7.98
N THR A 57 1.37 -3.75 8.77
CA THR A 57 1.27 -4.50 10.03
C THR A 57 0.79 -3.59 11.15
N GLY A 58 1.45 -2.44 11.35
CA GLY A 58 1.10 -1.50 12.42
C GLY A 58 -0.31 -0.92 12.27
N SER A 59 -0.70 -0.50 11.05
CA SER A 59 -2.04 0.06 10.83
C SER A 59 -3.17 -0.97 10.86
N PHE A 60 -2.85 -2.27 10.72
CA PHE A 60 -3.83 -3.34 10.94
C PHE A 60 -4.03 -3.60 12.45
N GLU A 61 -2.96 -3.56 13.24
CA GLU A 61 -3.02 -3.74 14.70
C GLU A 61 -3.68 -2.55 15.41
N ASP A 62 -3.48 -1.33 14.91
CA ASP A 62 -4.14 -0.11 15.40
C ASP A 62 -5.61 0.01 14.98
N ARG A 63 -6.10 -0.87 14.09
CA ARG A 63 -7.54 -1.03 13.90
C ARG A 63 -8.04 -1.82 15.11
N PRO A 64 -8.80 -1.21 16.05
CA PRO A 64 -9.48 -2.01 17.04
C PRO A 64 -10.28 -3.06 16.27
N SER A 65 -10.23 -4.31 16.72
CA SER A 65 -11.18 -5.34 16.30
C SER A 65 -12.57 -4.92 16.76
N ASP A 66 -13.10 -3.85 16.17
CA ASP A 66 -14.46 -3.40 16.37
C ASP A 66 -15.36 -4.32 15.54
N ARG A 67 -15.82 -5.33 16.26
CA ARG A 67 -17.18 -5.87 16.23
C ARG A 67 -17.67 -6.37 14.88
N LEU A 68 -17.66 -7.69 14.74
CA LEU A 68 -18.87 -8.48 14.47
C LEU A 68 -18.82 -9.76 15.30
#